data_AF-A0A2N5A232-F1
#
_entry.id   AF-A0A2N5A232-F1
#
_cell.length_a   1.000
_cell.length_b   1.000
_cell.length_c   1.000
_cell.angle_alpha   90.00
_cell.angle_beta   90.00
_cell.angle_gamma   90.00
#
_symmetry.space_group_name_H-M   'P 1'
#
loop_
_entity.id
_entity.type
_entity.pdbx_description
1 polymer ?
#
loop_
_entity_poly.entity_id
_entity_poly.type
_entity_poly.pdbx_seq_one_letter_code
_entity_poly.pdbx_strand_id
1 'polypeptide(L)'
;MPCTLRLAIGGALLALMSLNVQAEDGKTAPPPSPDILLGPLFNDVQSAKLFADQKTFADAIPNSDPLMILADYRMQKNQASFDLRHFVELNFTLPKENDTYVPPKGQTLRQHIDGLWPVLTRSTVEVEKWDSLLPLPKPYV
;
A
#
# COMPACT_ATOMS: atom_id res chain seq x y z
N MET A 1 22.27 -15.55 71.76
CA MET A 1 20.89 -15.84 72.21
C MET A 1 20.00 -15.92 70.99
N PRO A 2 19.64 -17.13 70.54
CA PRO A 2 18.85 -17.37 69.33
C PRO A 2 17.35 -17.39 69.68
N CYS A 3 16.51 -16.85 68.79
CA CYS A 3 15.08 -17.13 68.81
C CYS A 3 14.70 -17.69 67.44
N THR A 4 14.25 -18.93 67.48
CA THR A 4 13.94 -19.82 66.36
C THR A 4 12.47 -19.69 65.94
N LEU A 5 12.19 -20.27 64.76
CA LEU A 5 10.89 -20.86 64.36
C LEU A 5 9.84 -19.84 63.85
N ARG A 6 9.16 -20.03 62.72
CA ARG A 6 8.64 -21.28 62.15
C ARG A 6 8.56 -21.25 60.62
N LEU A 7 8.98 -22.40 60.08
CA LEU A 7 8.56 -23.07 58.86
C LEU A 7 7.07 -22.83 58.51
N ALA A 8 6.80 -22.34 57.31
CA ALA A 8 5.49 -22.43 56.67
C ALA A 8 5.67 -23.06 55.28
N ILE A 9 5.15 -24.28 55.16
CA ILE A 9 5.06 -25.06 53.92
C ILE A 9 4.00 -24.38 53.06
N GLY A 10 4.42 -23.67 52.01
CA GLY A 10 3.54 -23.14 50.97
C GLY A 10 3.67 -24.00 49.73
N GLY A 11 2.68 -24.86 49.49
CA GLY A 11 2.64 -25.82 48.40
C GLY A 11 2.85 -25.17 47.03
N ALA A 12 3.66 -25.84 46.20
CA ALA A 12 3.81 -25.52 44.79
C ALA A 12 2.51 -25.87 44.05
N LEU A 13 1.69 -24.86 43.74
CA LEU A 13 0.64 -24.98 42.73
C LEU A 13 1.26 -24.59 41.38
N LEU A 14 1.69 -25.59 40.62
CA LEU A 14 2.02 -25.43 39.19
C LEU A 14 0.72 -25.14 38.44
N ALA A 15 0.40 -23.85 38.29
CA ALA A 15 -0.66 -23.41 37.40
C ALA A 15 -0.21 -23.65 35.96
N LEU A 16 -0.71 -24.72 35.36
CA LEU A 16 -0.68 -24.94 33.91
C LEU A 16 -1.47 -23.80 33.26
N MET A 17 -0.76 -22.76 32.82
CA MET A 17 -1.32 -21.74 31.93
C MET A 17 -1.58 -22.44 30.58
N SER A 18 -2.85 -22.73 30.31
CA SER A 18 -3.31 -23.10 28.97
C SER A 18 -2.95 -21.95 28.02
N LEU A 19 -1.96 -22.18 27.16
CA LEU A 19 -1.76 -21.37 25.96
C LEU A 19 -3.00 -21.57 25.08
N ASN A 20 -3.96 -20.66 25.20
CA ASN A 20 -4.96 -20.48 24.15
C ASN A 20 -4.21 -19.96 22.93
N VAL A 21 -3.81 -20.87 22.05
CA VAL A 21 -3.46 -20.55 20.66
C VAL A 21 -4.76 -20.12 20.00
N GLN A 22 -5.03 -18.82 20.03
CA GLN A 22 -6.01 -18.22 19.14
C GLN A 22 -5.40 -18.23 17.75
N ALA A 23 -5.96 -19.07 16.88
CA ALA A 23 -5.75 -18.95 15.44
C ALA A 23 -6.35 -17.60 15.02
N GLU A 24 -5.48 -16.62 14.76
CA GLU A 24 -5.91 -15.37 14.14
C GLU A 24 -6.32 -15.66 12.70
N ASP A 25 -7.62 -15.63 12.44
CA ASP A 25 -8.15 -15.48 11.10
C ASP A 25 -7.70 -14.09 10.60
N GLY A 26 -6.67 -14.07 9.75
CA GLY A 26 -5.88 -12.91 9.37
C GLY A 26 -6.64 -11.86 8.54
N LYS A 27 -7.68 -11.25 9.11
CA LYS A 27 -8.29 -10.03 8.59
C LYS A 27 -7.56 -8.83 9.15
N THR A 28 -6.42 -8.50 8.55
CA THR A 28 -5.81 -7.18 8.70
C THR A 28 -6.78 -6.12 8.16
N ALA A 29 -6.88 -4.97 8.83
CA ALA A 29 -7.66 -3.85 8.33
C ALA A 29 -7.17 -3.45 6.93
N PRO A 30 -8.06 -3.00 6.02
CA PRO A 30 -7.63 -2.51 4.71
C PRO A 30 -6.57 -1.42 4.86
N PRO A 31 -5.57 -1.36 3.95
CA PRO A 31 -4.61 -0.26 3.97
C PRO A 31 -5.34 1.09 3.81
N PRO A 32 -4.81 2.17 4.39
CA PRO A 32 -5.39 3.49 4.21
C PRO A 32 -5.37 3.88 2.73
N SER A 33 -6.39 4.61 2.29
CA SER A 33 -6.44 5.16 0.94
C SER A 33 -5.37 6.25 0.74
N PRO A 34 -4.95 6.53 -0.51
CA PRO A 34 -3.89 7.51 -0.80
C PRO A 34 -4.15 8.91 -0.24
N ASP A 35 -5.40 9.38 -0.20
CA ASP A 35 -5.79 10.68 0.37
C ASP A 35 -5.58 10.73 1.89
N ILE A 36 -5.80 9.62 2.59
CA ILE A 36 -5.52 9.50 4.03
C ILE A 36 -4.02 9.35 4.27
N LEU A 37 -3.36 8.51 3.46
CA LEU A 37 -1.94 8.20 3.60
C LEU A 37 -1.04 9.42 3.34
N LEU A 38 -1.39 10.24 2.33
CA LEU A 38 -0.59 11.38 1.87
C LEU A 38 -1.21 12.74 2.24
N GLY A 39 -2.44 12.77 2.74
CA GLY A 39 -3.06 13.94 3.36
C GLY A 39 -2.95 15.22 2.52
N PRO A 40 -2.41 16.34 3.07
CA PRO A 40 -2.30 17.60 2.34
C PRO A 40 -1.52 17.51 1.03
N LEU A 41 -0.46 16.70 0.97
CA LEU A 41 0.33 16.53 -0.26
C LEU A 41 -0.55 15.97 -1.39
N PHE A 42 -1.42 15.02 -1.09
CA PHE A 42 -2.36 14.48 -2.07
C PHE A 42 -3.28 15.57 -2.62
N ASN A 43 -3.89 16.35 -1.74
CA ASN A 43 -4.80 17.43 -2.13
C ASN A 43 -4.09 18.49 -2.99
N ASP A 44 -2.85 18.85 -2.62
CA ASP A 44 -2.07 19.86 -3.32
C ASP A 44 -1.68 19.36 -4.74
N VAL A 45 -1.27 18.09 -4.89
CA VAL A 45 -0.98 17.49 -6.19
C VAL A 45 -2.22 17.41 -7.09
N GLN A 46 -3.35 16.94 -6.54
CA GLN A 46 -4.60 16.82 -7.30
C GLN A 46 -5.15 18.19 -7.72
N SER A 47 -5.04 19.20 -6.85
CA SER A 47 -5.50 20.57 -7.13
C SER A 47 -4.63 21.29 -8.15
N ALA A 48 -3.33 21.00 -8.17
CA ALA A 48 -2.39 21.53 -9.15
C ALA A 48 -2.59 20.92 -10.56
N LYS A 49 -3.39 19.85 -10.70
CA LYS A 49 -3.65 19.16 -11.97
C LYS A 49 -2.37 18.83 -12.74
N LEU A 50 -1.37 18.29 -12.03
CA LEU A 50 -0.06 17.95 -12.59
C LEU A 50 -0.15 16.84 -13.66
N PHE A 51 -1.18 16.02 -13.60
CA PHE A 51 -1.41 14.92 -14.53
C PHE A 51 -2.74 15.14 -15.27
N ALA A 52 -2.82 14.65 -16.51
CA ALA A 52 -4.04 14.75 -17.31
C ALA A 52 -5.17 13.90 -16.71
N ASP A 53 -4.82 12.75 -16.11
CA ASP A 53 -5.72 11.89 -15.36
C ASP A 53 -5.46 12.05 -13.86
N GLN A 54 -6.53 12.31 -13.10
CA GLN A 54 -6.47 12.43 -11.64
C GLN A 54 -6.18 11.08 -10.96
N LYS A 55 -6.37 9.96 -11.65
CA LYS A 55 -6.01 8.63 -11.15
C LYS A 55 -4.50 8.38 -11.19
N THR A 56 -3.75 9.08 -12.04
CA THR A 56 -2.29 8.88 -12.17
C THR A 56 -1.54 9.01 -10.84
N PHE A 57 -1.86 10.02 -10.03
CA PHE A 57 -1.22 10.18 -8.73
C PHE A 57 -1.82 9.29 -7.64
N ALA A 58 -3.11 8.95 -7.74
CA ALA A 58 -3.74 8.00 -6.82
C ALA A 58 -3.10 6.61 -6.92
N ASP A 59 -2.63 6.24 -8.11
CA ASP A 59 -1.94 4.98 -8.40
C ASP A 59 -0.41 5.08 -8.28
N ALA A 60 0.11 6.24 -7.84
CA ALA A 60 1.55 6.42 -7.68
C ALA A 60 2.05 5.73 -6.40
N ILE A 61 3.20 5.06 -6.51
CA ILE A 61 3.79 4.31 -5.41
C ILE A 61 4.83 5.19 -4.70
N PRO A 62 4.73 5.44 -3.38
CA PRO A 62 5.76 6.14 -2.62
C PRO A 62 7.10 5.39 -2.70
N ASN A 63 8.19 6.09 -3.06
CA ASN A 63 9.54 5.49 -3.15
C ASN A 63 10.18 5.25 -1.76
N SER A 64 9.61 5.85 -0.71
CA SER A 64 10.05 5.71 0.68
C SER A 64 8.86 5.90 1.63
N ASP A 65 9.11 5.88 2.95
CA ASP A 65 8.05 5.98 3.94
C ASP A 65 7.20 7.26 3.73
N PRO A 66 5.87 7.15 3.55
CA PRO A 66 4.99 8.29 3.36
C PRO A 66 5.15 9.37 4.42
N LEU A 67 5.43 9.01 5.68
CA LEU A 67 5.65 9.99 6.75
C LEU A 67 6.92 10.82 6.54
N MET A 68 7.97 10.22 5.99
CA MET A 68 9.21 10.92 5.64
C MET A 68 8.98 11.88 4.48
N ILE A 69 8.32 11.41 3.41
CA ILE A 69 7.97 12.24 2.26
C ILE A 69 7.11 13.44 2.71
N LEU A 70 6.15 13.22 3.62
CA LEU A 70 5.31 14.30 4.15
C LEU A 70 6.07 15.29 5.02
N ALA A 71 7.06 14.83 5.80
CA ALA A 71 7.92 15.71 6.57
C ALA A 71 8.74 16.61 5.65
N ASP A 72 9.38 16.03 4.63
CA ASP A 72 10.18 16.74 3.63
C ASP A 72 9.32 17.74 2.84
N TYR A 73 8.13 17.33 2.43
CA TYR A 73 7.17 18.20 1.76
C TYR A 73 6.84 19.44 2.59
N ARG A 74 6.53 19.26 3.89
CA ARG A 74 6.21 20.38 4.80
C ARG A 74 7.37 21.35 4.96
N MET A 75 8.61 20.86 4.97
CA MET A 75 9.81 21.70 5.09
C MET A 75 10.08 22.50 3.82
N GLN A 76 9.76 21.94 2.65
CA GLN A 76 10.12 22.53 1.36
C GLN A 76 9.00 23.39 0.76
N LYS A 77 7.71 23.08 1.00
CA LYS A 77 6.59 23.64 0.22
C LYS A 77 6.45 25.17 0.22
N ASN A 78 6.97 25.85 1.24
CA ASN A 78 6.91 27.32 1.36
C ASN A 78 8.20 28.01 0.88
N GLN A 79 9.18 27.26 0.40
CA GLN A 79 10.42 27.80 -0.14
C GLN A 79 10.17 28.36 -1.54
N ALA A 80 10.81 29.50 -1.87
CA ALA A 80 10.62 30.16 -3.16
C ALA A 80 11.05 29.30 -4.36
N SER A 81 11.95 28.34 -4.15
CA SER A 81 12.46 27.41 -5.18
C SER A 81 11.70 26.08 -5.24
N PHE A 82 10.63 25.91 -4.48
CA PHE A 82 9.90 24.64 -4.45
C PHE A 82 9.11 24.42 -5.74
N ASP A 83 9.32 23.26 -6.36
CA ASP A 83 8.56 22.79 -7.52
C ASP A 83 7.84 21.47 -7.17
N LEU A 84 6.51 21.51 -7.15
CA LEU A 84 5.70 20.36 -6.74
C LEU A 84 5.83 19.18 -7.71
N ARG A 85 5.98 19.44 -9.01
CA ARG A 85 6.15 18.39 -10.03
C ARG A 85 7.44 17.62 -9.80
N HIS A 86 8.55 18.33 -9.69
CA HIS A 86 9.86 17.75 -9.43
C HIS A 86 9.88 16.98 -8.09
N PHE A 87 9.23 17.53 -7.06
CA PHE A 87 9.06 16.83 -5.79
C PHE A 87 8.34 15.48 -5.97
N VAL A 88 7.23 15.45 -6.72
CA VAL A 88 6.49 14.22 -7.00
C VAL A 88 7.34 13.22 -7.80
N GLU A 89 8.01 13.67 -8.86
CA GLU A 89 8.84 12.81 -9.72
C GLU A 89 10.01 12.16 -8.97
N LEU A 90 10.56 12.83 -7.95
CA LEU A 90 11.63 12.30 -7.12
C LEU A 90 11.12 11.28 -6.08
N ASN A 91 9.95 11.53 -5.50
CA ASN A 91 9.46 10.78 -4.33
C ASN A 91 8.48 9.66 -4.68
N PHE A 92 7.96 9.61 -5.90
CA PHE A 92 6.95 8.63 -6.31
C PHE A 92 7.29 7.97 -7.64
N THR A 93 6.99 6.68 -7.74
CA THR A 93 6.97 5.95 -9.00
C THR A 93 5.56 6.05 -9.59
N LEU A 94 5.43 6.70 -10.74
CA LEU A 94 4.15 6.85 -11.45
C LEU A 94 3.78 5.57 -12.22
N PRO A 95 2.47 5.26 -12.38
CA PRO A 95 2.04 4.12 -13.17
C PRO A 95 2.48 4.26 -14.62
N LYS A 96 2.86 3.14 -15.24
CA LYS A 96 3.18 3.11 -16.66
C LYS A 96 1.91 3.24 -17.48
N GLU A 97 1.99 3.93 -18.61
CA GLU A 97 0.93 3.90 -19.62
C GLU A 97 0.76 2.47 -20.14
N ASN A 98 -0.48 2.07 -20.40
CA ASN A 98 -0.75 0.76 -20.99
C ASN A 98 -0.26 0.74 -22.44
N ASP A 99 0.35 -0.37 -22.84
CA ASP A 99 0.73 -0.57 -24.25
C ASP A 99 -0.50 -0.49 -25.16
N THR A 100 -0.35 0.18 -26.30
CA THR A 100 -1.41 0.26 -27.30
C THR A 100 -1.58 -1.10 -27.98
N TYR A 101 -2.69 -1.77 -27.71
CA TYR A 101 -3.03 -3.01 -28.41
C TYR A 101 -3.52 -2.72 -29.83
N VAL A 102 -2.87 -3.32 -30.83
CA VAL A 102 -3.28 -3.23 -32.23
C VAL A 102 -3.75 -4.60 -32.72
N PRO A 103 -5.04 -4.76 -33.10
CA PRO A 103 -5.52 -6.03 -33.60
C PRO A 103 -4.90 -6.39 -34.96
N PRO A 104 -4.54 -7.65 -35.21
CA PRO A 104 -4.13 -8.13 -36.52
C PRO A 104 -5.20 -7.88 -37.60
N LYS A 105 -4.75 -7.53 -38.81
CA LYS A 105 -5.65 -7.28 -39.94
C LYS A 105 -6.48 -8.53 -40.27
N GLY A 106 -7.77 -8.35 -40.51
CA GLY A 106 -8.68 -9.42 -40.93
C GLY A 106 -9.27 -10.26 -39.79
N GLN A 107 -9.03 -9.92 -38.52
CA GLN A 107 -9.74 -10.57 -37.41
C GLN A 107 -11.23 -10.22 -37.40
N THR A 108 -12.05 -11.22 -37.09
CA THR A 108 -13.46 -11.03 -36.74
C THR A 108 -13.61 -10.38 -35.37
N LEU A 109 -14.76 -9.76 -35.10
CA LEU A 109 -15.06 -9.17 -33.78
C LEU A 109 -14.90 -10.19 -32.63
N ARG A 110 -15.35 -11.43 -32.82
CA ARG A 110 -15.22 -12.49 -31.80
C ARG A 110 -13.75 -12.82 -31.53
N GLN A 111 -12.95 -13.02 -32.58
CA GLN A 111 -11.51 -13.29 -32.43
C GLN A 111 -10.78 -12.12 -31.76
N HIS A 112 -11.17 -10.89 -32.05
CA HIS A 112 -10.62 -9.71 -31.39
C HIS A 112 -10.93 -9.70 -29.88
N ILE A 113 -12.18 -9.95 -29.50
CA ILE A 113 -12.59 -10.03 -28.09
C ILE A 113 -11.84 -11.18 -27.38
N ASP A 114 -11.80 -12.36 -27.99
CA ASP A 114 -11.10 -13.52 -27.44
C ASP A 114 -9.60 -13.23 -27.24
N GLY A 115 -9.00 -12.49 -28.17
CA GLY A 115 -7.60 -12.04 -28.11
C GLY A 115 -7.30 -10.94 -27.09
N LEU A 116 -8.32 -10.20 -26.62
CA LEU A 116 -8.15 -9.15 -25.60
C LEU A 116 -8.10 -9.71 -24.17
N TRP A 117 -8.73 -10.85 -23.88
CA TRP A 117 -8.77 -11.39 -22.52
C TRP A 117 -7.36 -11.56 -21.90
N PRO A 118 -6.36 -12.15 -22.58
CA PRO A 118 -5.01 -12.24 -22.01
C PRO A 118 -4.33 -10.87 -21.83
N VAL A 119 -4.65 -9.90 -22.68
CA VAL A 119 -4.08 -8.53 -22.63
C VAL A 119 -4.66 -7.73 -21.47
N LEU A 120 -5.94 -7.93 -21.14
CA LEU A 120 -6.64 -7.26 -20.04
C LEU A 120 -6.45 -7.97 -18.70
N THR A 121 -6.08 -9.26 -18.71
CA THR A 121 -5.85 -10.03 -17.48
C THR A 121 -4.70 -9.42 -16.68
N ARG A 122 -4.91 -9.28 -15.38
CA ARG A 122 -3.91 -8.82 -14.40
C ARG A 122 -3.74 -9.88 -13.31
N SER A 123 -2.55 -9.91 -12.70
CA SER A 123 -2.23 -10.77 -11.56
C SER A 123 -1.47 -9.93 -10.54
N THR A 124 -2.00 -9.80 -9.34
CA THR A 124 -1.48 -8.94 -8.27
C THR A 124 -1.38 -9.71 -6.96
N VAL A 125 -0.79 -10.92 -7.02
CA VAL A 125 -0.66 -11.77 -5.82
C VAL A 125 0.16 -11.07 -4.73
N GLU A 126 1.18 -10.33 -5.16
CA GLU A 126 1.99 -9.45 -4.33
C GLU A 126 1.96 -8.05 -4.93
N VAL A 127 2.05 -7.05 -4.07
CA VAL A 127 2.06 -5.62 -4.44
C VAL A 127 3.19 -4.93 -3.69
N GLU A 128 3.70 -3.84 -4.26
CA GLU A 128 4.76 -3.06 -3.63
C GLU A 128 4.26 -2.44 -2.31
N LYS A 129 5.21 -2.16 -1.42
CA LYS A 129 4.89 -1.54 -0.14
C LYS A 129 4.31 -0.14 -0.39
N TRP A 130 3.17 0.15 0.23
CA TRP A 130 2.39 1.40 0.06
C TRP A 130 1.75 1.61 -1.31
N ASP A 131 1.74 0.58 -2.17
CA ASP A 131 0.93 0.62 -3.38
C ASP A 131 -0.56 0.74 -3.00
N SER A 132 -1.29 1.53 -3.79
CA SER A 132 -2.74 1.64 -3.68
C SER A 132 -3.45 0.37 -4.19
N LEU A 133 -2.76 -0.44 -5.00
CA LEU A 133 -3.23 -1.71 -5.53
C LEU A 133 -3.38 -2.74 -4.41
N LEU A 134 -4.56 -3.37 -4.35
CA LEU A 134 -4.82 -4.42 -3.37
C LEU A 134 -4.44 -5.79 -3.94
N PRO A 135 -3.80 -6.65 -3.14
CA PRO A 135 -3.41 -7.96 -3.61
C PRO A 135 -4.62 -8.87 -3.79
N LEU A 136 -4.63 -9.65 -4.87
CA LEU A 136 -5.68 -10.64 -5.15
C LEU A 136 -5.08 -12.03 -5.39
N PRO A 137 -5.68 -13.11 -4.84
CA PRO A 137 -5.11 -14.46 -4.90
C PRO A 137 -5.24 -15.11 -6.28
N LYS A 138 -6.01 -14.54 -7.20
CA LYS A 138 -6.27 -15.08 -8.53
C LYS A 138 -6.22 -13.96 -9.58
N PRO A 139 -5.88 -14.30 -10.84
CA PRO A 139 -5.97 -13.34 -11.93
C PRO A 139 -7.38 -12.79 -12.11
N TYR A 140 -7.46 -11.55 -12.59
CA TYR A 140 -8.72 -10.84 -12.83
C TYR A 140 -8.68 -10.03 -14.13
N VAL A 141 -9.86 -9.70 -14.63
CA VAL A 141 -10.10 -8.76 -15.75
C VAL A 141 -11.07 -7.69 -15.28
#